data_AF-X1N708-F1
#
_entry.id   AF-X1N708-F1
#
_cell.length_a   1.000
_cell.length_b   1.000
_cell.length_c   1.000
_cell.angle_alpha   90.00
_cell.angle_beta   90.00
_cell.angle_gamma   90.00
#
_symmetry.space_group_name_H-M   'P 1'
#
loop_
_entity.id
_entity.type
_entity.pdbx_description
1 polymer ?
#
loop_
_entity_poly.entity_id
_entity_poly.type
_entity_poly.pdbx_seq_one_letter_code
_entity_poly.pdbx_strand_id
1 'polypeptide(L)'
;GIAAKRQSITNPENTIFSIKRLVGPKFKDASVQYDMKRLPYEITEAPNGDCRVVMGGREYSPQEISAMMLQKLKADAEAYLGEKVTDAVITVPAYFNDSQRQATKDAGTIAGLNVLRIINEPTASSLAYGMDKKKDETIAVYHLGGGTFDISILDIGEGTFWVKSTNGDTHLGGDDIDQRIMDWVCDEFNRDQGIDLRQDRMALVRLREAAEAAKCVLSTALQTEIDLPFITVSATGPKHLRVTLTRAKLEQLSAD
;
A
#
# COMPACT_ATOMS: atom_id res chain seq x y z
N GLY A 1 0.52 -5.67 -10.35
CA GLY A 1 0.22 -7.10 -10.59
C GLY A 1 1.48 -7.95 -10.44
N ILE A 2 1.37 -9.29 -10.48
CA ILE A 2 2.49 -10.22 -10.19
C ILE A 2 3.71 -9.99 -11.08
N ALA A 3 3.52 -9.79 -12.39
CA ALA A 3 4.61 -9.54 -13.33
C ALA A 3 5.42 -8.28 -12.96
N ALA A 4 4.73 -7.19 -12.62
CA ALA A 4 5.37 -5.96 -12.14
C ALA A 4 6.10 -6.18 -10.80
N LYS A 5 5.50 -6.92 -9.86
CA LYS A 5 6.15 -7.24 -8.55
C LYS A 5 7.46 -8.01 -8.76
N ARG A 6 7.49 -9.00 -9.66
CA ARG A 6 8.68 -9.82 -9.95
C ARG A 6 9.88 -9.03 -10.49
N GLN A 7 9.64 -8.02 -11.31
CA GLN A 7 10.71 -7.20 -11.88
C GLN A 7 11.12 -6.02 -10.99
N SER A 8 10.47 -5.82 -9.84
CA SER A 8 10.70 -4.65 -8.98
C SER A 8 12.16 -4.55 -8.52
N ILE A 9 12.82 -5.69 -8.27
CA ILE A 9 14.24 -5.77 -7.88
C ILE A 9 15.16 -5.22 -8.97
N THR A 10 14.91 -5.56 -10.24
CA THR A 10 15.77 -5.18 -11.38
C THR A 10 15.33 -3.89 -12.06
N ASN A 11 14.14 -3.38 -11.74
CA ASN A 11 13.58 -2.16 -12.32
C ASN A 11 12.82 -1.32 -11.27
N PRO A 12 13.47 -0.91 -10.18
CA PRO A 12 12.78 -0.30 -9.03
C PRO A 12 12.25 1.10 -9.31
N GLU A 13 12.97 1.90 -10.12
CA GLU A 13 12.57 3.28 -10.44
C GLU A 13 11.34 3.34 -11.35
N ASN A 14 11.04 2.28 -12.10
CA ASN A 14 9.89 2.20 -13.00
C ASN A 14 8.82 1.19 -12.54
N THR A 15 8.91 0.71 -11.29
CA THR A 15 7.89 -0.16 -10.70
C THR A 15 7.14 0.61 -9.63
N ILE A 16 5.95 1.11 -10.00
CA ILE A 16 5.12 1.93 -9.12
C ILE A 16 4.24 1.04 -8.23
N PHE A 17 4.24 1.31 -6.93
CA PHE A 17 3.42 0.64 -5.90
C PHE A 17 2.98 1.68 -4.85
N SER A 18 2.09 1.32 -3.93
CA SER A 18 1.57 2.25 -2.89
C SER A 18 1.04 3.60 -3.39
N ILE A 19 0.70 3.69 -4.68
CA ILE A 19 0.27 4.94 -5.35
C ILE A 19 -0.97 5.57 -4.69
N LYS A 20 -1.80 4.75 -4.02
CA LYS A 20 -2.98 5.20 -3.28
C LYS A 20 -2.62 6.23 -2.19
N ARG A 21 -1.41 6.18 -1.62
CA ARG A 21 -0.91 7.19 -0.66
C ARG A 21 -0.68 8.57 -1.30
N LEU A 22 -0.50 8.62 -2.61
CA LEU A 22 -0.27 9.85 -3.38
C LEU A 22 -1.53 10.38 -4.07
N VAL A 23 -2.67 9.68 -3.95
CA VAL A 23 -3.95 10.12 -4.51
C VAL A 23 -4.53 11.21 -3.63
N GLY A 24 -4.47 12.46 -4.10
CA GLY A 24 -5.10 13.65 -3.49
C GLY A 24 -4.15 14.61 -2.75
N PRO A 25 -3.20 14.15 -1.91
CA PRO A 25 -2.20 15.03 -1.30
C PRO A 25 -1.42 15.87 -2.30
N LYS A 26 -1.04 17.08 -1.88
CA LYS A 26 -0.17 17.97 -2.63
C LYS A 26 1.28 17.52 -2.48
N PHE A 27 2.10 17.84 -3.47
CA PHE A 27 3.52 17.48 -3.50
C PHE A 27 4.26 17.90 -2.22
N LYS A 28 3.90 19.06 -1.65
CA LYS A 28 4.52 19.64 -0.45
C LYS A 28 3.96 19.10 0.87
N ASP A 29 2.95 18.24 0.85
CA ASP A 29 2.38 17.68 2.07
C ASP A 29 3.41 16.80 2.80
N ALA A 30 3.37 16.83 4.14
CA ALA A 30 4.35 16.13 4.96
C ALA A 30 4.37 14.61 4.71
N SER A 31 3.22 14.00 4.43
CA SER A 31 3.09 12.58 4.06
C SER A 31 3.81 12.26 2.75
N VAL A 32 3.68 13.12 1.74
CA VAL A 32 4.36 12.96 0.44
C VAL A 32 5.86 13.13 0.62
N GLN A 33 6.30 14.16 1.35
CA GLN A 33 7.72 14.38 1.65
C GLN A 33 8.34 13.23 2.46
N TYR A 34 7.53 12.57 3.30
CA TYR A 34 7.93 11.36 4.01
C TYR A 34 8.10 10.17 3.07
N ASP A 35 7.15 9.97 2.14
CA ASP A 35 7.15 8.87 1.18
C ASP A 35 8.27 9.01 0.13
N MET A 36 8.55 10.23 -0.34
CA MET A 36 9.63 10.53 -1.30
C MET A 36 11.01 10.04 -0.84
N LYS A 37 11.25 10.00 0.47
CA LYS A 37 12.53 9.55 1.04
C LYS A 37 12.67 8.02 1.04
N ARG A 38 11.58 7.29 0.79
CA ARG A 38 11.49 5.83 1.01
C ARG A 38 11.11 5.06 -0.24
N LEU A 39 10.34 5.68 -1.13
CA LEU A 39 9.93 5.07 -2.38
C LEU A 39 11.10 5.11 -3.39
N PRO A 40 11.30 4.03 -4.16
CA PRO A 40 12.43 3.96 -5.09
C PRO A 40 12.20 4.75 -6.37
N TYR A 41 10.95 5.01 -6.74
CA TYR A 41 10.56 5.74 -7.92
C TYR A 41 10.46 7.24 -7.66
N GLU A 42 10.65 8.03 -8.71
CA GLU A 42 10.64 9.48 -8.62
C GLU A 42 9.20 10.03 -8.51
N ILE A 43 9.04 11.01 -7.62
CA ILE A 43 7.81 11.78 -7.44
C ILE A 43 8.14 13.24 -7.78
N THR A 44 7.33 13.86 -8.65
CA THR A 44 7.51 15.24 -9.12
C THR A 44 6.30 16.12 -8.82
N GLU A 45 6.50 17.44 -8.84
CA GLU A 45 5.44 18.45 -8.62
C GLU A 45 4.83 18.87 -9.95
N ALA A 46 3.53 18.65 -10.13
CA ALA A 46 2.79 19.20 -11.26
C ALA A 46 2.62 20.73 -11.11
N PRO A 47 2.34 21.48 -12.20
CA PRO A 47 2.14 22.93 -12.14
C PRO A 47 1.04 23.41 -11.16
N ASN A 48 0.06 22.55 -10.85
CA ASN A 48 -1.02 22.81 -9.90
C ASN A 48 -0.70 22.33 -8.45
N GLY A 49 0.54 21.92 -8.20
CA GLY A 49 1.03 21.42 -6.92
C GLY A 49 0.66 19.96 -6.62
N ASP A 50 0.01 19.24 -7.53
CA ASP A 50 -0.30 17.82 -7.35
C ASP A 50 0.95 16.95 -7.50
N CYS A 51 0.89 15.75 -6.92
CA CYS A 51 1.93 14.75 -7.12
C CYS A 51 1.85 14.12 -8.52
N ARG A 52 3.01 13.88 -9.12
CA ARG A 52 3.22 13.03 -10.31
C ARG A 52 4.26 11.97 -9.98
N VAL A 53 4.27 10.88 -10.72
CA VAL A 53 5.30 9.84 -10.64
C VAL A 53 5.94 9.63 -12.01
N VAL A 54 7.25 9.38 -12.04
CA VAL A 54 7.96 9.11 -13.29
C VAL A 54 8.06 7.60 -13.53
N MET A 55 7.66 7.16 -14.71
CA MET A 55 7.80 5.77 -15.15
C MET A 55 8.16 5.75 -16.63
N GLY A 56 9.27 5.13 -17.00
CA GLY A 56 9.74 5.04 -18.39
C GLY A 56 10.04 6.41 -19.01
N GLY A 57 10.52 7.37 -18.21
CA GLY A 57 10.83 8.73 -18.64
C GLY A 57 9.60 9.61 -18.92
N ARG A 58 8.41 9.20 -18.48
CA ARG A 58 7.17 9.97 -18.59
C ARG A 58 6.55 10.18 -17.22
N GLU A 59 5.92 11.34 -17.03
CA GLU A 59 5.16 11.64 -15.82
C GLU A 59 3.73 11.10 -15.94
N TYR A 60 3.27 10.51 -14.85
CA TYR A 60 1.90 10.01 -14.68
C TYR A 60 1.30 10.59 -13.42
N SER A 61 0.01 10.91 -13.48
CA SER A 61 -0.78 11.18 -12.28
C SER A 61 -1.04 9.89 -11.49
N PRO A 62 -1.25 9.99 -10.16
CA PRO A 62 -1.73 8.88 -9.35
C PRO A 62 -3.01 8.23 -9.91
N GLN A 63 -3.89 9.02 -10.54
CA GLN A 63 -5.12 8.58 -11.18
C GLN A 63 -4.83 7.71 -12.41
N GLU A 64 -3.88 8.10 -13.26
CA GLU A 64 -3.48 7.31 -14.45
C GLU A 64 -2.88 5.97 -14.04
N ILE A 65 -2.00 5.95 -13.04
CA ILE A 65 -1.43 4.68 -12.52
C ILE A 65 -2.54 3.82 -11.88
N SER A 66 -3.44 4.42 -11.12
CA SER A 66 -4.59 3.71 -10.55
C SER A 66 -5.51 3.15 -11.62
N ALA A 67 -5.72 3.89 -12.71
CA ALA A 67 -6.50 3.44 -13.86
C ALA A 67 -5.88 2.21 -14.53
N MET A 68 -4.55 2.10 -14.63
CA MET A 68 -3.90 0.89 -15.15
C MET A 68 -4.22 -0.35 -14.32
N MET A 69 -4.33 -0.21 -12.98
CA MET A 69 -4.76 -1.31 -12.11
C MET A 69 -6.23 -1.65 -12.32
N LEU A 70 -7.10 -0.65 -12.43
CA LEU A 70 -8.54 -0.84 -12.69
C LEU A 70 -8.79 -1.46 -14.07
N GLN A 71 -8.02 -1.10 -15.10
CA GLN A 71 -8.07 -1.71 -16.42
C GLN A 71 -7.72 -3.19 -16.38
N LYS A 72 -6.73 -3.59 -15.57
CA LYS A 72 -6.40 -5.00 -15.37
C LYS A 72 -7.54 -5.76 -14.71
N LEU A 73 -8.15 -5.20 -13.65
CA LEU A 73 -9.30 -5.81 -12.98
C LEU A 73 -10.51 -5.93 -13.91
N LYS A 74 -10.77 -4.89 -14.72
CA LYS A 74 -11.78 -4.91 -15.76
C LYS A 74 -11.52 -6.04 -16.77
N ALA A 75 -10.31 -6.13 -17.31
CA ALA A 75 -9.95 -7.18 -18.27
C ALA A 75 -10.10 -8.60 -17.68
N ASP A 76 -9.80 -8.78 -16.39
CA ASP A 76 -9.99 -10.05 -15.70
C ASP A 76 -11.49 -10.40 -15.56
N ALA A 77 -12.32 -9.43 -15.21
CA ALA A 77 -13.77 -9.60 -15.14
C ALA A 77 -14.37 -9.90 -16.53
N GLU A 78 -13.95 -9.18 -17.57
CA GLU A 78 -14.38 -9.42 -18.96
C GLU A 78 -13.99 -10.82 -19.44
N ALA A 79 -12.77 -11.28 -19.13
CA ALA A 79 -12.31 -12.62 -19.48
C ALA A 79 -13.13 -13.72 -18.77
N TYR A 80 -13.55 -13.47 -17.53
CA TYR A 80 -14.38 -14.40 -16.78
C TYR A 80 -15.83 -14.45 -17.28
N LEU A 81 -16.42 -13.29 -17.57
CA LEU A 81 -17.82 -13.16 -17.99
C LEU A 81 -18.03 -13.46 -19.49
N GLY A 82 -17.01 -13.26 -20.32
CA GLY A 82 -17.10 -13.41 -21.77
C GLY A 82 -17.77 -12.22 -22.48
N GLU A 83 -17.96 -11.10 -21.79
CA GLU A 83 -18.57 -9.88 -22.32
C GLU A 83 -17.88 -8.61 -21.80
N LYS A 84 -18.22 -7.45 -22.37
CA LYS A 84 -17.65 -6.16 -21.96
C LYS A 84 -18.21 -5.70 -20.62
N VAL A 85 -17.32 -5.23 -19.74
CA VAL A 85 -17.68 -4.63 -18.45
C VAL A 85 -17.53 -3.12 -18.58
N THR A 86 -18.64 -2.40 -18.40
CA THR A 86 -18.67 -0.94 -18.59
C THR A 86 -18.94 -0.18 -17.31
N ASP A 87 -19.63 -0.77 -16.35
CA ASP A 87 -20.01 -0.15 -15.08
C ASP A 87 -19.22 -0.73 -13.90
N ALA A 88 -18.93 0.08 -12.90
CA ALA A 88 -18.28 -0.38 -11.67
C ALA A 88 -18.70 0.40 -10.43
N VAL A 89 -18.62 -0.28 -9.29
CA VAL A 89 -18.57 0.34 -7.95
C VAL A 89 -17.13 0.23 -7.47
N ILE A 90 -16.54 1.34 -7.03
CA ILE A 90 -15.13 1.40 -6.61
C ILE A 90 -15.06 1.77 -5.13
N THR A 91 -14.22 1.06 -4.37
CA THR A 91 -14.04 1.30 -2.93
C THR A 91 -13.02 2.42 -2.66
N VAL A 92 -13.22 3.16 -1.57
CA VAL A 92 -12.23 4.11 -1.01
C VAL A 92 -12.20 3.99 0.52
N PRO A 93 -11.09 4.37 1.18
CA PRO A 93 -11.06 4.50 2.64
C PRO A 93 -12.19 5.40 3.14
N ALA A 94 -12.74 5.11 4.31
CA ALA A 94 -13.84 5.90 4.84
C ALA A 94 -13.41 7.35 5.09
N TYR A 95 -12.17 7.53 5.55
CA TYR A 95 -11.60 8.83 5.86
C TYR A 95 -11.06 9.63 4.66
N PHE A 96 -11.25 9.14 3.42
CA PHE A 96 -10.90 9.92 2.23
C PHE A 96 -11.74 11.19 2.11
N ASN A 97 -11.06 12.31 1.86
CA ASN A 97 -11.68 13.60 1.59
C ASN A 97 -12.24 13.69 0.15
N ASP A 98 -12.95 14.79 -0.15
CA ASP A 98 -13.61 14.99 -1.45
C ASP A 98 -12.65 14.92 -2.64
N SER A 99 -11.44 15.48 -2.51
CA SER A 99 -10.44 15.46 -3.58
C SER A 99 -9.94 14.04 -3.88
N GLN A 100 -9.73 13.23 -2.85
CA GLN A 100 -9.27 11.84 -2.99
C GLN A 100 -10.37 10.96 -3.60
N ARG A 101 -11.63 11.18 -3.19
CA ARG A 101 -12.81 10.51 -3.76
C ARG A 101 -12.99 10.84 -5.24
N GLN A 102 -12.86 12.12 -5.59
CA GLN A 102 -12.95 12.56 -6.98
C GLN A 102 -11.82 11.97 -7.82
N ALA A 103 -10.57 12.02 -7.33
CA ALA A 103 -9.43 11.42 -8.01
C ALA A 103 -9.59 9.91 -8.25
N THR A 104 -10.18 9.18 -7.29
CA THR A 104 -10.49 7.74 -7.46
C THR A 104 -11.57 7.51 -8.51
N LYS A 105 -12.60 8.36 -8.54
CA LYS A 105 -13.64 8.32 -9.58
C LYS A 105 -13.07 8.60 -10.97
N ASP A 106 -12.16 9.57 -11.07
CA ASP A 106 -11.47 9.93 -12.31
C ASP A 106 -10.61 8.75 -12.81
N ALA A 107 -9.90 8.06 -11.91
CA ALA A 107 -9.16 6.85 -12.25
C ALA A 107 -10.07 5.76 -12.87
N GLY A 108 -11.28 5.58 -12.33
CA GLY A 108 -12.29 4.69 -12.92
C GLY A 108 -12.70 5.13 -14.33
N THR A 109 -12.92 6.43 -14.53
CA THR A 109 -13.28 6.98 -15.84
C THR A 109 -12.14 6.81 -16.86
N ILE A 110 -10.89 7.08 -16.47
CA ILE A 110 -9.69 6.84 -17.31
C ILE A 110 -9.55 5.34 -17.65
N ALA A 111 -9.95 4.45 -16.74
CA ALA A 111 -9.98 3.01 -16.99
C ALA A 111 -11.11 2.56 -17.94
N GLY A 112 -11.96 3.48 -18.40
CA GLY A 112 -13.09 3.18 -19.26
C GLY A 112 -14.23 2.48 -18.50
N LEU A 113 -14.41 2.84 -17.23
CA LEU A 113 -15.52 2.41 -16.38
C LEU A 113 -16.42 3.60 -16.07
N ASN A 114 -17.73 3.41 -16.22
CA ASN A 114 -18.74 4.27 -15.64
C ASN A 114 -18.86 3.96 -14.14
N VAL A 115 -18.37 4.89 -13.31
CA VAL A 115 -18.34 4.71 -11.86
C VAL A 115 -19.71 5.03 -11.27
N LEU A 116 -20.53 3.99 -11.09
CA LEU A 116 -21.89 4.09 -10.55
C LEU A 116 -21.91 4.60 -9.12
N ARG A 117 -20.92 4.18 -8.32
CA ARG A 117 -20.79 4.57 -6.92
C ARG A 117 -19.35 4.47 -6.46
N ILE A 118 -18.95 5.44 -5.64
CA ILE A 118 -17.82 5.31 -4.74
C ILE A 118 -18.37 4.86 -3.39
N ILE A 119 -17.90 3.72 -2.89
CA ILE A 119 -18.34 3.16 -1.60
C ILE A 119 -17.18 3.15 -0.61
N ASN A 120 -17.48 3.40 0.67
CA ASN A 120 -16.47 3.30 1.71
C ASN A 120 -16.09 1.84 1.96
N GLU A 121 -14.80 1.55 2.11
CA GLU A 121 -14.26 0.22 2.42
C GLU A 121 -14.96 -0.45 3.60
N PRO A 122 -15.07 0.17 4.80
CA PRO A 122 -15.76 -0.50 5.91
C PRO A 122 -17.25 -0.71 5.68
N THR A 123 -17.91 0.12 4.87
CA THR A 123 -19.31 -0.09 4.46
C THR A 123 -19.43 -1.27 3.48
N ALA A 124 -18.50 -1.41 2.54
CA ALA A 124 -18.46 -2.58 1.67
C ALA A 124 -18.22 -3.87 2.47
N SER A 125 -17.33 -3.84 3.47
CA SER A 125 -17.11 -4.96 4.39
C SER A 125 -18.35 -5.29 5.21
N SER A 126 -19.06 -4.28 5.72
CA SER A 126 -20.30 -4.52 6.48
C SER A 126 -21.41 -5.10 5.62
N LEU A 127 -21.54 -4.66 4.36
CA LEU A 127 -22.49 -5.25 3.41
C LEU A 127 -22.20 -6.73 3.18
N ALA A 128 -20.93 -7.09 2.98
CA ALA A 128 -20.52 -8.48 2.82
C ALA A 128 -20.79 -9.32 4.09
N TYR A 129 -20.54 -8.76 5.27
CA TYR A 129 -20.81 -9.42 6.55
C TYR A 129 -22.31 -9.62 6.81
N GLY A 130 -23.11 -8.58 6.55
CA GLY A 130 -24.54 -8.53 6.89
C GLY A 130 -25.47 -9.18 5.87
N MET A 131 -24.98 -9.54 4.68
CA MET A 131 -25.83 -10.08 3.59
C MET A 131 -26.66 -11.31 4.00
N ASP A 132 -26.11 -12.16 4.86
CA ASP A 132 -26.78 -13.38 5.36
C ASP A 132 -27.32 -13.24 6.80
N LYS A 133 -27.19 -12.05 7.41
CA LYS A 133 -27.56 -11.82 8.81
C LYS A 133 -28.99 -11.27 8.89
N LYS A 134 -29.79 -11.87 9.77
CA LYS A 134 -31.20 -11.48 10.03
C LYS A 134 -31.40 -10.81 11.38
N LYS A 135 -30.33 -10.51 12.11
CA LYS A 135 -30.39 -9.91 13.44
C LYS A 135 -29.88 -8.50 13.39
N ASP A 136 -30.52 -7.65 14.18
CA ASP A 136 -30.04 -6.30 14.42
C ASP A 136 -28.82 -6.37 15.34
N GLU A 137 -27.71 -5.78 14.90
CA GLU A 137 -26.48 -5.75 15.66
C GLU A 137 -25.65 -4.50 15.37
N THR A 138 -24.95 -4.02 16.39
CA THR A 138 -23.93 -2.98 16.26
C THR A 138 -22.57 -3.65 16.10
N ILE A 139 -21.86 -3.33 15.02
CA ILE A 139 -20.53 -3.87 14.72
C ILE A 139 -19.47 -2.78 14.69
N ALA A 140 -18.23 -3.18 14.94
CA ALA A 140 -17.05 -2.38 14.67
C ALA A 140 -16.25 -3.02 13.51
N VAL A 141 -16.04 -2.27 12.43
CA VAL A 141 -15.19 -2.69 11.31
C VAL A 141 -13.83 -2.02 11.47
N TYR A 142 -12.84 -2.81 11.91
CA TYR A 142 -11.44 -2.43 11.97
C TYR A 142 -10.74 -2.86 10.68
N HIS A 143 -10.29 -1.90 9.88
CA HIS A 143 -9.67 -2.15 8.58
C HIS A 143 -8.27 -1.53 8.52
N LEU A 144 -7.24 -2.35 8.76
CA LEU A 144 -5.84 -1.96 8.63
C LEU A 144 -5.25 -2.58 7.36
N GLY A 145 -5.11 -1.75 6.32
CA GLY A 145 -4.60 -2.16 5.02
C GLY A 145 -3.10 -1.98 4.86
N GLY A 146 -2.63 -2.03 3.60
CA GLY A 146 -1.23 -1.78 3.27
C GLY A 146 -0.78 -0.34 3.52
N GLY A 147 -1.66 0.64 3.36
CA GLY A 147 -1.28 2.05 3.51
C GLY A 147 -2.29 2.95 4.22
N THR A 148 -3.46 2.43 4.60
CA THR A 148 -4.56 3.18 5.24
C THR A 148 -5.17 2.36 6.38
N PHE A 149 -5.65 3.07 7.39
CA PHE A 149 -6.38 2.53 8.53
C PHE A 149 -7.75 3.20 8.63
N ASP A 150 -8.82 2.41 8.77
CA ASP A 150 -10.17 2.89 9.07
C ASP A 150 -10.77 2.09 10.23
N ILE A 151 -11.53 2.77 11.09
CA ILE A 151 -12.42 2.16 12.09
C ILE A 151 -13.79 2.78 11.94
N SER A 152 -14.82 1.94 11.80
CA SER A 152 -16.21 2.40 11.69
C SER A 152 -17.13 1.61 12.61
N ILE A 153 -18.04 2.31 13.28
CA ILE A 153 -19.12 1.72 14.06
C ILE A 153 -20.39 1.76 13.22
N LEU A 154 -21.02 0.61 13.01
CA LEU A 154 -22.20 0.49 12.17
C LEU A 154 -23.31 -0.26 12.90
N ASP A 155 -24.54 0.21 12.74
CA ASP A 155 -25.72 -0.59 13.04
C ASP A 155 -26.18 -1.30 11.77
N ILE A 156 -26.37 -2.61 11.87
CA ILE A 156 -26.89 -3.47 10.81
C ILE A 156 -28.23 -3.98 11.28
N GLY A 157 -29.27 -3.87 10.46
CA GLY A 157 -30.60 -4.38 10.80
C GLY A 157 -31.59 -4.28 9.65
N GLU A 158 -32.44 -5.28 9.48
CA GLU A 158 -33.50 -5.34 8.45
C GLU A 158 -33.04 -4.97 7.01
N GLY A 159 -31.81 -5.34 6.64
CA GLY A 159 -31.22 -5.00 5.33
C GLY A 159 -30.77 -3.55 5.18
N THR A 160 -30.79 -2.77 6.28
CA THR A 160 -30.26 -1.42 6.37
C THR A 160 -28.92 -1.40 7.10
N PHE A 161 -28.07 -0.45 6.72
CA PHE A 161 -26.71 -0.27 7.23
C PHE A 161 -26.51 1.20 7.57
N TRP A 162 -26.30 1.51 8.84
CA TRP A 162 -26.14 2.88 9.33
C TRP A 162 -24.76 3.06 9.94
N VAL A 163 -23.93 3.90 9.31
CA VAL A 163 -22.64 4.32 9.89
C VAL A 163 -22.93 5.29 11.03
N LYS A 164 -22.61 4.90 12.26
CA LYS A 164 -22.78 5.72 13.47
C LYS A 164 -21.62 6.68 13.65
N SER A 165 -20.41 6.19 13.41
CA SER A 165 -19.19 6.96 13.44
C SER A 165 -18.11 6.29 12.59
N THR A 166 -17.16 7.10 12.13
CA THR A 166 -15.99 6.64 11.39
C THR A 166 -14.79 7.50 11.77
N ASN A 167 -13.62 6.88 11.85
CA ASN A 167 -12.34 7.53 12.10
C ASN A 167 -11.24 6.70 11.44
N GLY A 168 -10.02 7.21 11.36
CA GLY A 168 -8.92 6.50 10.71
C GLY A 168 -7.71 7.38 10.48
N ASP A 169 -6.76 6.81 9.76
CA ASP A 169 -5.57 7.49 9.27
C ASP A 169 -5.29 7.04 7.83
N THR A 170 -5.31 8.00 6.90
CA THR A 170 -5.11 7.74 5.46
C THR A 170 -3.65 7.47 5.09
N HIS A 171 -2.72 7.54 6.05
CA HIS A 171 -1.28 7.31 5.84
C HIS A 171 -0.68 6.34 6.88
N LEU A 172 -1.50 5.44 7.44
CA LEU A 172 -1.06 4.39 8.37
C LEU A 172 -1.39 3.00 7.83
N GLY A 173 -0.43 2.10 7.75
CA GLY A 173 -0.67 0.73 7.29
C GLY A 173 0.54 -0.20 7.36
N GLY A 174 0.41 -1.34 6.69
CA GLY A 174 1.46 -2.36 6.60
C GLY A 174 2.79 -1.86 6.04
N ASP A 175 2.78 -0.86 5.15
CA ASP A 175 3.97 -0.22 4.58
C ASP A 175 4.85 0.43 5.67
N ASP A 176 4.23 0.97 6.73
CA ASP A 176 4.96 1.61 7.83
C ASP A 176 5.61 0.56 8.73
N ILE A 177 4.93 -0.56 8.96
CA ILE A 177 5.50 -1.71 9.69
C ILE A 177 6.70 -2.28 8.92
N ASP A 178 6.59 -2.42 7.60
CA ASP A 178 7.70 -2.85 6.75
C ASP A 178 8.88 -1.89 6.87
N GLN A 179 8.61 -0.59 6.85
CA GLN A 179 9.62 0.44 7.03
C GLN A 179 10.32 0.35 8.41
N ARG A 180 9.59 0.09 9.50
CA ARG A 180 10.19 -0.11 10.84
C ARG A 180 11.13 -1.31 10.88
N ILE A 181 10.77 -2.41 10.21
CA ILE A 181 11.65 -3.57 10.07
C ILE A 181 12.89 -3.19 9.27
N MET A 182 12.73 -2.53 8.12
CA MET A 182 13.84 -2.10 7.28
C MET A 182 14.82 -1.20 8.04
N ASP A 183 14.32 -0.21 8.78
CA ASP A 183 15.16 0.71 9.56
C ASP A 183 15.95 -0.03 10.65
N TRP A 184 15.31 -0.93 11.39
CA TRP A 184 15.99 -1.77 12.36
C TRP A 184 17.08 -2.64 11.72
N VAL A 185 16.79 -3.29 10.58
CA VAL A 185 17.76 -4.13 9.88
C VAL A 185 18.96 -3.31 9.37
N CYS A 186 18.71 -2.12 8.81
CA CYS A 186 19.78 -1.22 8.39
C CYS A 186 20.67 -0.79 9.56
N ASP A 187 20.09 -0.55 10.73
CA ASP A 187 20.84 -0.17 11.93
C ASP A 187 21.68 -1.32 12.48
N GLU A 188 21.14 -2.55 12.51
CA GLU A 188 21.91 -3.75 12.89
C GLU A 188 23.03 -4.02 11.89
N PHE A 189 22.76 -3.93 10.58
CA PHE A 189 23.78 -4.15 9.57
C PHE A 189 24.90 -3.09 9.62
N ASN A 190 24.54 -1.82 9.87
CA ASN A 190 25.54 -0.77 10.04
C ASN A 190 26.36 -0.98 11.32
N ARG A 191 25.76 -1.43 12.41
CA ARG A 191 26.47 -1.78 13.64
C ARG A 191 27.48 -2.92 13.41
N ASP A 192 27.08 -3.94 12.68
CA ASP A 192 27.89 -5.15 12.48
C ASP A 192 28.94 -5.01 11.37
N GLN A 193 28.63 -4.27 10.31
CA GLN A 193 29.46 -4.19 9.09
C GLN A 193 30.02 -2.79 8.82
N GLY A 194 29.56 -1.75 9.53
CA GLY A 194 29.96 -0.35 9.30
C GLY A 194 29.46 0.22 7.97
N ILE A 195 28.39 -0.34 7.40
CA ILE A 195 27.83 0.05 6.10
C ILE A 195 26.36 0.42 6.27
N ASP A 196 25.98 1.62 5.86
CA ASP A 196 24.59 2.05 5.83
C ASP A 196 23.92 1.62 4.52
N LEU A 197 23.08 0.57 4.58
CA LEU A 197 22.33 0.07 3.43
C LEU A 197 21.35 1.09 2.85
N ARG A 198 21.01 2.16 3.59
CA ARG A 198 20.12 3.22 3.09
C ARG A 198 20.72 4.01 1.93
N GLN A 199 22.05 3.94 1.75
CA GLN A 199 22.74 4.56 0.62
C GLN A 199 22.73 3.68 -0.64
N ASP A 200 22.29 2.42 -0.53
CA ASP A 200 22.27 1.45 -1.63
C ASP A 200 20.83 1.16 -2.07
N ARG A 201 20.39 1.79 -3.17
CA ARG A 201 19.01 1.67 -3.67
C ARG A 201 18.64 0.24 -4.04
N MET A 202 19.58 -0.56 -4.56
CA MET A 202 19.32 -1.96 -4.90
C MET A 202 19.17 -2.80 -3.64
N ALA A 203 19.98 -2.55 -2.61
CA ALA A 203 19.84 -3.22 -1.32
C ALA A 203 18.49 -2.91 -0.66
N LEU A 204 18.05 -1.65 -0.69
CA LEU A 204 16.78 -1.23 -0.09
C LEU A 204 15.56 -1.91 -0.72
N VAL A 205 15.55 -2.10 -2.04
CA VAL A 205 14.43 -2.77 -2.73
C VAL A 205 14.34 -4.23 -2.32
N ARG A 206 15.47 -4.93 -2.27
CA ARG A 206 15.53 -6.33 -1.80
C ARG A 206 15.16 -6.45 -0.33
N LEU A 207 15.63 -5.52 0.50
CA LEU A 207 15.33 -5.48 1.92
C LEU A 207 13.85 -5.23 2.19
N ARG A 208 13.19 -4.38 1.40
CA ARG A 208 11.74 -4.13 1.50
C ARG A 208 10.93 -5.40 1.29
N GLU A 209 11.22 -6.16 0.23
CA GLU A 209 10.53 -7.42 -0.05
C GLU A 209 10.76 -8.46 1.07
N ALA A 210 12.00 -8.55 1.56
CA ALA A 210 12.34 -9.44 2.67
C ALA A 210 11.67 -9.03 4.00
N ALA A 211 11.54 -7.71 4.26
CA ALA A 211 10.85 -7.18 5.42
C ALA A 211 9.34 -7.48 5.37
N GLU A 212 8.68 -7.25 4.23
CA GLU A 212 7.27 -7.59 4.02
C GLU A 212 7.04 -9.10 4.24
N ALA A 213 7.90 -9.94 3.66
CA ALA A 213 7.83 -11.38 3.81
C ALA A 213 8.02 -11.82 5.29
N ALA A 214 9.02 -11.26 5.97
CA ALA A 214 9.29 -11.55 7.38
C ALA A 214 8.12 -11.14 8.28
N LYS A 215 7.54 -9.95 8.07
CA LYS A 215 6.32 -9.48 8.74
C LYS A 215 5.19 -10.50 8.59
N CYS A 216 4.92 -10.95 7.37
CA CYS A 216 3.85 -11.91 7.08
C CYS A 216 4.09 -13.28 7.75
N VAL A 217 5.34 -13.77 7.76
CA VAL A 217 5.70 -15.03 8.41
C VAL A 217 5.47 -14.94 9.93
N LEU A 218 5.83 -13.83 10.55
CA LEU A 218 5.72 -13.62 12.00
C LEU A 218 4.26 -13.52 12.50
N SER A 219 3.29 -13.32 11.62
CA SER A 219 1.87 -13.45 11.94
C SER A 219 1.47 -14.85 12.40
N THR A 220 2.29 -15.88 12.10
CA THR A 220 2.05 -17.27 12.54
C THR A 220 3.25 -17.88 13.26
N ALA A 221 4.48 -17.57 12.85
CA ALA A 221 5.71 -18.05 13.48
C ALA A 221 6.18 -17.13 14.63
N LEU A 222 7.00 -17.66 15.54
CA LEU A 222 7.61 -16.88 16.64
C LEU A 222 8.89 -16.16 16.23
N GLN A 223 9.56 -16.63 15.18
CA GLN A 223 10.76 -16.03 14.62
C GLN A 223 10.90 -16.39 13.14
N THR A 224 11.67 -15.58 12.41
CA THR A 224 12.06 -15.83 11.02
C THR A 224 13.47 -15.27 10.79
N GLU A 225 14.15 -15.72 9.75
CA GLU A 225 15.45 -15.20 9.35
C GLU A 225 15.31 -14.35 8.08
N ILE A 226 15.90 -13.16 8.10
CA ILE A 226 16.10 -12.32 6.92
C ILE A 226 17.50 -12.63 6.42
N ASP A 227 17.59 -13.45 5.36
CA ASP A 227 18.85 -13.86 4.72
C ASP A 227 18.91 -13.31 3.29
N LEU A 228 19.73 -12.27 3.09
CA LEU A 228 19.99 -11.65 1.80
C LEU A 228 21.49 -11.78 1.46
N PRO A 229 21.87 -12.82 0.70
CA PRO A 229 23.25 -12.97 0.26
C PRO A 229 23.61 -11.90 -0.78
N PHE A 230 24.87 -11.47 -0.79
CA PHE A 230 25.36 -10.44 -1.71
C PHE A 230 24.49 -9.18 -1.67
N ILE A 231 24.13 -8.71 -0.48
CA ILE A 231 23.24 -7.55 -0.31
C ILE A 231 23.90 -6.26 -0.80
N THR A 232 25.22 -6.13 -0.60
CA THR A 232 26.03 -5.01 -1.07
C THR A 232 27.50 -5.41 -1.22
N VAL A 233 28.34 -4.52 -1.73
CA VAL A 233 29.79 -4.73 -1.92
C VAL A 233 30.57 -3.68 -1.13
N SER A 234 31.56 -4.15 -0.37
CA SER A 234 32.48 -3.30 0.39
C SER A 234 33.89 -3.33 -0.21
N ALA A 235 34.79 -2.50 0.29
CA ALA A 235 36.21 -2.53 -0.09
C ALA A 235 36.88 -3.90 0.14
N THR A 236 36.37 -4.70 1.08
CA THR A 236 36.89 -6.04 1.38
C THR A 236 36.16 -7.16 0.64
N GLY A 237 35.25 -6.83 -0.29
CA GLY A 237 34.47 -7.79 -1.06
C GLY A 237 32.97 -7.79 -0.73
N PRO A 238 32.21 -8.77 -1.26
CA PRO A 238 30.76 -8.86 -1.09
C PRO A 238 30.36 -9.05 0.37
N LYS A 239 29.22 -8.48 0.74
CA LYS A 239 28.62 -8.61 2.08
C LYS A 239 27.27 -9.31 2.00
N HIS A 240 26.94 -10.03 3.06
CA HIS A 240 25.68 -10.76 3.21
C HIS A 240 24.96 -10.23 4.44
N LEU A 241 23.65 -10.09 4.35
CA LEU A 241 22.81 -9.81 5.50
C LEU A 241 22.20 -11.12 5.97
N ARG A 242 22.40 -11.46 7.24
CA ARG A 242 21.65 -12.53 7.91
C ARG A 242 21.30 -12.06 9.30
N VAL A 243 20.01 -11.88 9.56
CA VAL A 243 19.52 -11.44 10.87
C VAL A 243 18.24 -12.18 11.25
N THR A 244 18.14 -12.63 12.50
CA THR A 244 16.93 -13.25 13.02
C THR A 244 15.99 -12.18 13.56
N LEU A 245 14.76 -12.12 13.04
CA LEU A 245 13.68 -11.27 13.55
C LEU A 245 12.69 -12.13 14.33
N THR A 246 12.49 -11.81 15.61
CA THR A 246 11.47 -12.47 16.46
C THR A 246 10.15 -11.70 16.43
N ARG A 247 9.04 -12.38 16.72
CA ARG A 247 7.72 -11.73 16.85
C ARG A 247 7.75 -10.65 17.93
N ALA A 248 8.36 -10.93 19.07
CA ALA A 248 8.50 -9.96 20.16
C ALA A 248 9.26 -8.70 19.71
N LYS A 249 10.29 -8.85 18.87
CA LYS A 249 11.00 -7.70 18.30
C LYS A 249 10.13 -6.93 17.33
N LEU A 250 9.38 -7.62 16.45
CA LEU A 250 8.41 -6.96 15.55
C LEU A 250 7.37 -6.15 16.35
N GLU A 251 6.75 -6.75 17.36
CA GLU A 251 5.78 -6.08 18.24
C GLU A 251 6.38 -4.85 18.92
N GLN A 252 7.65 -4.91 19.35
CA GLN A 252 8.37 -3.76 19.90
C GLN A 252 8.58 -2.64 18.87
N LEU A 253 8.89 -2.98 17.61
CA LEU A 253 9.16 -2.01 16.55
C LEU A 253 7.91 -1.25 16.09
N SER A 254 6.73 -1.80 16.35
CA SER A 254 5.41 -1.26 15.96
C SER A 254 4.50 -1.01 17.17
N ALA A 255 5.07 -0.62 18.31
CA ALA A 255 4.34 -0.47 19.57
C ALA A 255 3.71 0.91 19.78
N ASP A 256 4.13 1.91 19.02
CA ASP A 256 3.65 3.30 19.05
C ASP A 256 2.48 3.55 18.08
#